data_AF-A0A159Z7M4-F1
#
_entry.id   AF-A0A159Z7M4-F1
#
_cell.length_a   1.000
_cell.length_b   1.000
_cell.length_c   1.000
_cell.angle_alpha   90.00
_cell.angle_beta   90.00
_cell.angle_gamma   90.00
#
_symmetry.space_group_name_H-M   'P 1'
#
loop_
_entity.id
_entity.type
_entity.pdbx_description
1 polymer ?
#
loop_
_entity_poly.entity_id
_entity_poly.type
_entity_poly.pdbx_seq_one_letter_code
_entity_poly.pdbx_strand_id
1 'polypeptide(L)'
;MILAAGAVMSPHLLMRSGIGPAAELARHGIALLHDAPEVGENLADHLDITVMSCTRGREPIGLAPASCRAACGPPGALPPGAWAS
;
A
#
# COMPACT_ATOMS: atom_id res chain seq x y z
N MET A 1 -7.68 -7.33 28.29
CA MET A 1 -7.15 -6.20 27.49
C MET A 1 -7.46 -6.49 26.04
N ILE A 2 -7.90 -5.50 25.26
CA ILE A 2 -8.19 -5.63 23.83
C ILE A 2 -7.14 -4.83 23.07
N LEU A 3 -6.56 -5.41 22.03
CA LEU A 3 -5.60 -4.75 21.15
C LEU A 3 -6.28 -4.38 19.83
N ALA A 4 -6.25 -3.11 19.45
CA ALA A 4 -6.93 -2.58 18.26
C ALA A 4 -6.09 -1.53 17.53
N ALA A 5 -4.81 -1.83 17.29
CA ALA A 5 -3.88 -0.92 16.61
C ALA A 5 -3.88 -1.09 15.07
N GLY A 6 -4.79 -1.89 14.51
CA GLY A 6 -4.84 -2.19 13.08
C GLY A 6 -3.87 -3.30 12.65
N ALA A 7 -3.94 -3.71 11.37
CA ALA A 7 -3.23 -4.88 10.84
C ALA A 7 -1.69 -4.76 10.88
N VAL A 8 -1.17 -3.53 10.83
CA VAL A 8 0.28 -3.27 10.82
C VAL A 8 0.85 -3.11 12.24
N MET A 9 0.20 -2.32 13.09
CA MET A 9 0.74 -2.01 14.42
C MET A 9 0.38 -3.05 15.49
N SER A 10 -0.73 -3.77 15.37
CA SER A 10 -1.10 -4.82 16.33
C SER A 10 -0.06 -5.95 16.41
N PRO A 11 0.40 -6.56 15.30
CA PRO A 11 1.45 -7.59 15.37
C PRO A 11 2.77 -7.04 15.93
N HIS A 12 3.11 -5.78 15.62
CA HIS A 12 4.30 -5.15 16.18
C HIS A 12 4.23 -5.00 17.71
N LEU A 13 3.08 -4.60 18.25
CA LEU A 13 2.87 -4.49 19.69
C LEU A 13 2.86 -5.87 20.38
N LEU A 14 2.33 -6.90 19.73
CA LEU A 14 2.38 -8.29 20.22
C LEU A 14 3.84 -8.77 20.32
N MET A 15 4.63 -8.59 19.25
CA MET A 15 6.03 -8.99 19.25
C MET A 15 6.85 -8.25 20.31
N ARG A 16 6.66 -6.94 20.47
CA ARG A 16 7.32 -6.18 21.55
C ARG A 16 6.89 -6.61 22.96
N SER A 17 5.74 -7.24 23.09
CA SER A 17 5.25 -7.83 24.34
C SER A 17 5.70 -9.29 24.53
N GLY A 18 6.53 -9.83 23.63
CA GLY A 18 7.02 -11.21 23.69
C GLY A 18 6.09 -12.26 23.07
N ILE A 19 5.09 -11.84 22.28
CA ILE A 19 4.11 -12.71 21.61
C ILE A 19 4.34 -12.67 20.10
N GLY A 20 4.86 -13.73 19.51
CA GLY A 20 5.20 -13.78 18.08
C GLY A 20 6.18 -14.90 17.75
N PRO A 21 6.81 -14.87 16.56
CA PRO A 21 7.73 -15.93 16.14
C PRO A 21 8.98 -15.96 17.02
N ALA A 22 9.26 -17.10 17.65
CA ALA A 22 10.38 -17.24 18.59
C ALA A 22 11.75 -16.84 18.00
N ALA A 23 12.02 -17.20 16.75
CA ALA A 23 13.28 -16.87 16.08
C ALA A 23 13.45 -15.35 15.86
N GLU A 24 12.37 -14.66 15.53
CA GLU A 24 12.37 -13.21 15.35
C GLU A 24 12.52 -12.49 16.68
N LEU A 25 11.78 -12.91 17.70
CA LEU A 25 11.91 -12.37 19.06
C LEU A 25 13.34 -12.53 19.60
N ALA A 26 13.95 -13.71 19.42
CA ALA A 26 15.33 -13.97 19.80
C ALA A 26 16.34 -13.06 19.07
N ARG A 27 16.14 -12.84 17.76
CA ARG A 27 16.97 -11.93 16.94
C ARG A 27 16.95 -10.50 17.46
N HIS A 28 15.84 -10.07 18.05
CA HIS A 28 15.66 -8.73 18.63
C HIS A 28 15.91 -8.66 20.14
N GLY A 29 16.36 -9.76 20.77
CA GLY A 29 16.65 -9.80 22.22
C GLY A 29 15.40 -9.67 23.10
N ILE A 30 14.22 -10.02 22.57
CA ILE A 30 12.94 -9.95 23.30
C ILE A 30 12.68 -11.31 23.95
N ALA A 31 12.30 -11.29 25.24
CA ALA A 31 11.91 -12.51 25.94
C ALA A 31 10.65 -13.12 25.31
N LEU A 32 10.70 -14.42 25.02
CA LEU A 32 9.57 -15.17 24.49
C LEU A 32 8.56 -15.43 25.62
N LEU A 33 7.38 -14.80 25.54
CA LEU A 33 6.23 -15.10 26.39
C LEU A 33 5.31 -16.14 25.74
N HIS A 34 5.08 -16.04 24.43
CA HIS A 34 4.25 -16.97 23.67
C HIS A 34 4.75 -17.08 22.23
N ASP A 35 5.01 -18.31 21.78
CA ASP A 35 5.41 -18.58 20.40
C ASP A 35 4.16 -18.63 19.52
N ALA A 36 4.02 -17.63 18.65
CA ALA A 36 2.90 -17.45 17.75
C ALA A 36 3.43 -17.06 16.37
N PRO A 37 3.81 -18.05 15.53
CA PRO A 37 4.52 -17.81 14.27
C PRO A 37 3.67 -17.08 13.22
N GLU A 38 2.34 -17.04 13.36
CA GLU A 38 1.45 -16.34 12.45
C GLU A 38 1.37 -14.82 12.71
N VAL A 39 1.89 -14.34 13.84
CA VAL A 39 1.86 -12.91 14.20
C VAL A 39 2.76 -12.12 13.27
N GLY A 40 2.17 -11.23 12.47
CA GLY A 40 2.88 -10.42 11.47
C GLY A 40 2.81 -10.99 10.06
N GLU A 41 2.30 -12.22 9.93
CA GLU A 41 2.08 -12.88 8.64
C GLU A 41 0.67 -12.63 8.09
N ASN A 42 0.41 -13.12 6.87
CA ASN A 42 -0.89 -13.08 6.21
C ASN A 42 -1.48 -11.66 6.05
N LEU A 43 -0.60 -10.66 5.86
CA LEU A 43 -1.03 -9.32 5.50
C LEU A 43 -1.53 -9.31 4.05
N ALA A 44 -2.84 -9.14 3.90
CA ALA A 44 -3.47 -8.92 2.61
C ALA A 44 -3.91 -7.46 2.51
N ASP A 45 -3.63 -6.84 1.37
CA ASP A 45 -4.07 -5.50 1.04
C ASP A 45 -4.67 -5.47 -0.38
N HIS A 46 -5.52 -4.49 -0.64
CA HIS A 46 -6.04 -4.24 -1.98
C HIS A 46 -5.08 -3.31 -2.72
N LEU A 47 -4.29 -3.87 -3.64
CA LEU A 47 -3.38 -3.08 -4.47
C LEU A 47 -4.18 -2.23 -5.46
N ASP A 48 -4.09 -0.92 -5.30
CA ASP A 48 -4.74 0.05 -6.17
C ASP A 48 -3.74 0.72 -7.13
N ILE A 49 -4.21 0.98 -8.36
CA ILE A 49 -3.46 1.72 -9.39
C ILE A 49 -4.28 2.94 -9.78
N THR A 50 -3.71 4.13 -9.55
CA THR A 50 -4.31 5.39 -9.97
C THR A 50 -3.80 5.78 -11.35
N VAL A 51 -4.70 5.82 -12.34
CA VAL A 51 -4.39 6.30 -13.70
C VAL A 51 -4.91 7.71 -13.87
N MET A 52 -4.00 8.66 -14.11
CA MET A 52 -4.33 10.06 -14.36
C MET A 52 -4.24 10.34 -15.86
N SER A 53 -5.25 11.03 -16.40
CA SER A 53 -5.29 11.46 -17.80
C SER A 53 -5.80 12.88 -17.90
N CYS A 54 -5.27 13.65 -18.85
CA CYS A 54 -5.69 15.02 -19.11
C CYS A 54 -6.60 15.08 -20.34
N THR A 55 -7.91 15.25 -20.17
CA THR A 55 -8.83 15.44 -21.31
C THR A 55 -9.07 16.92 -21.56
N ARG A 56 -9.20 17.30 -22.84
CA ARG A 56 -9.53 18.68 -23.25
C ARG A 56 -11.04 18.91 -23.41
N GLY A 57 -11.84 17.85 -23.40
CA GLY A 57 -13.29 17.88 -23.56
C GLY A 57 -14.01 16.91 -22.62
N ARG A 58 -15.24 16.55 -22.99
CA ARG A 58 -16.13 15.66 -22.21
C ARG A 58 -16.07 14.19 -22.67
N GLU A 59 -14.95 13.78 -23.24
CA GLU A 59 -14.74 12.42 -23.70
C GLU A 59 -14.61 11.46 -22.50
N PRO A 60 -15.13 10.22 -22.61
CA PRO A 60 -15.01 9.23 -21.55
C PRO A 60 -13.55 8.82 -21.36
N ILE A 61 -13.11 8.76 -20.10
CA ILE A 61 -11.81 8.20 -19.72
C ILE A 61 -11.94 6.66 -19.80
N GLY A 62 -11.28 6.06 -20.78
CA GLY A 62 -11.25 4.61 -20.95
C GLY A 62 -9.82 4.08 -21.00
N LEU A 63 -9.58 2.92 -20.39
CA LEU A 63 -8.32 2.19 -20.48
C LEU A 63 -8.23 1.22 -21.69
N ALA A 64 -9.13 1.35 -22.67
CA ALA A 64 -9.05 0.58 -23.89
C ALA A 64 -7.93 1.13 -24.81
N PRO A 65 -7.27 0.27 -25.62
CA PRO A 65 -6.29 0.73 -26.61
C PRO A 65 -6.82 1.81 -27.56
N ALA A 66 -8.13 1.77 -27.85
CA ALA A 66 -8.81 2.76 -28.69
C ALA A 66 -9.01 4.12 -27.99
N SER A 67 -9.21 4.14 -26.66
CA SER A 67 -9.49 5.37 -25.90
C SER A 67 -8.23 6.04 -25.35
N CYS A 68 -7.16 5.29 -25.12
CA CYS A 68 -5.88 5.81 -24.62
C CYS A 68 -5.23 6.82 -25.60
N ARG A 69 -5.48 6.67 -26.91
CA ARG A 69 -4.94 7.55 -27.96
C ARG A 69 -5.65 8.91 -28.04
N ALA A 70 -6.87 9.01 -27.52
CA ALA A 70 -7.65 10.26 -27.51
C ALA A 70 -7.41 11.09 -26.23
N ALA A 71 -7.02 10.42 -25.14
CA ALA A 71 -6.90 11.04 -23.82
C ALA A 71 -5.52 11.68 -23.56
N CYS A 72 -4.48 11.23 -24.26
CA CYS A 72 -3.20 11.94 -24.33
C CYS A 72 -3.16 12.76 -25.62
N GLY A 73 -3.21 14.09 -25.50
CA GLY A 73 -2.76 14.98 -26.59
C GLY A 73 -1.32 14.65 -27.02
N PRO A 74 -0.83 15.20 -28.14
CA PRO A 74 0.49 14.86 -28.68
C PRO A 74 1.59 14.97 -27.60
N PRO A 75 2.62 14.11 -27.64
CA PRO A 75 3.71 14.13 -26.67
C PRO A 75 4.34 15.53 -26.65
N GLY A 76 4.24 16.23 -25.51
CA GLY A 76 4.71 17.61 -25.35
C GLY A 76 3.65 18.65 -24.99
N ALA A 77 2.38 18.26 -24.80
CA ALA A 77 1.29 19.21 -24.53
C ALA A 77 0.96 19.47 -23.04
N LEU A 78 1.85 19.14 -22.09
CA LEU A 78 1.71 19.61 -20.72
C LEU A 78 2.20 21.07 -20.63
N PRO A 79 1.39 22.01 -20.09
CA PRO A 79 1.89 23.35 -19.83
C PRO A 79 3.03 23.28 -18.79
N PRO A 80 4.08 24.09 -18.93
CA PRO A 80 5.16 24.14 -17.94
C PRO A 80 4.57 24.46 -16.56
N GLY A 81 4.75 23.57 -15.58
CA GLY A 81 4.26 23.72 -14.20
C GLY A 81 3.08 22.81 -13.80
N ALA A 82 2.55 21.98 -14.69
CA ALA A 82 1.41 21.08 -14.39
C ALA A 82 1.70 19.94 -13.39
N TRP A 83 2.94 19.78 -12.94
CA TRP A 83 3.40 18.76 -11.99
C TRP A 83 3.73 19.34 -10.60
N ALA A 84 3.46 20.64 -10.36
CA ALA A 84 3.86 21.35 -9.15
C ALA A 84 2.72 21.58 -8.13
N SER A 85 1.80 20.63 -7.96
CA SER A 85 0.77 20.66 -6.90
C SER A 85 0.56 19.29 -6.31
#